data_AF-A0AAU5PTC9-F1
#
_entry.id   AF-A0AAU5PTC9-F1
#
_cell.length_a   1.000
_cell.length_b   1.000
_cell.length_c   1.000
_cell.angle_alpha   90.00
_cell.angle_beta   90.00
_cell.angle_gamma   90.00
#
_symmetry.space_group_name_H-M   'P 1'
#
loop_
_entity.id
_entity.type
_entity.pdbx_description
1 polymer ?
#
loop_
_entity_poly.entity_id
_entity_poly.type
_entity_poly.pdbx_seq_one_letter_code
_entity_poly.pdbx_strand_id
1 'polypeptide(L)'
;MARMRRGLVHALAWSLATGAAVTLSWWGVHTVMSGTVYDPPRALPLPAGGAGVPESPGTGGSDPLSSSTRRPESVEPTAAVTRKPTPSGDRSTPATPSAAPSRTARPTTQAPPATTPPADSDVKTYTVDGGRVTFDLGENSAELVSAIPASGWQMQVWKQTTWIRVTFTANGRELSVFCVWHDTAPRVEIDDRAV
;
A
#
# COMPACT_ATOMS: atom_id res chain seq x y z
N MET A 1 15.10 -57.42 -27.89
CA MET A 1 15.04 -56.00 -28.33
C MET A 1 13.69 -55.30 -28.13
N ALA A 2 12.55 -56.00 -27.94
CA ALA A 2 11.23 -55.36 -27.81
C ALA A 2 10.96 -54.63 -26.47
N ARG A 3 11.63 -55.01 -25.37
CA ARG A 3 11.42 -54.36 -24.04
C ARG A 3 12.03 -52.96 -23.94
N MET A 4 13.18 -52.71 -24.60
CA MET A 4 13.85 -51.39 -24.57
C MET A 4 13.08 -50.32 -25.36
N ARG A 5 12.49 -50.68 -26.51
CA ARG A 5 11.67 -49.73 -27.31
C ARG A 5 10.42 -49.26 -26.55
N ARG A 6 9.79 -50.13 -25.76
CA ARG A 6 8.61 -49.77 -24.96
C ARG A 6 8.93 -48.80 -23.82
N GLY A 7 10.07 -48.96 -23.15
CA GLY A 7 10.51 -48.03 -22.12
C GLY A 7 10.80 -46.62 -22.66
N LEU A 8 11.44 -46.56 -23.84
CA LEU A 8 11.75 -45.29 -24.51
C LEU A 8 10.49 -44.54 -24.94
N VAL A 9 9.49 -45.25 -25.49
CA VAL A 9 8.20 -44.65 -25.87
C VAL A 9 7.42 -44.17 -24.63
N HIS A 10 7.45 -44.90 -23.52
CA HIS A 10 6.80 -44.46 -22.28
C HIS A 10 7.46 -43.23 -21.68
N ALA A 11 8.80 -43.17 -21.64
CA ALA A 11 9.51 -41.99 -21.19
C ALA A 11 9.18 -40.76 -22.05
N LEU A 12 9.16 -40.94 -23.39
CA LEU A 12 8.83 -39.86 -24.31
C LEU A 12 7.39 -39.39 -24.17
N ALA A 13 6.44 -40.32 -24.03
CA ALA A 13 5.03 -40.00 -23.79
C ALA A 13 4.82 -39.29 -22.45
N TRP A 14 5.52 -39.74 -21.40
CA TRP A 14 5.48 -39.10 -20.08
C TRP A 14 6.05 -37.68 -20.15
N SER A 15 7.19 -37.48 -20.79
CA SER A 15 7.78 -36.15 -20.97
C SER A 15 6.88 -35.21 -21.78
N LEU A 16 6.23 -35.69 -22.84
CA LEU A 16 5.26 -34.90 -23.62
C LEU A 16 4.04 -34.52 -22.78
N ALA A 17 3.52 -35.45 -21.98
CA ALA A 17 2.39 -35.18 -21.10
C ALA A 17 2.71 -34.12 -20.04
N THR A 18 3.89 -34.20 -19.40
CA THR A 18 4.32 -33.20 -18.42
C THR A 18 4.61 -31.86 -19.07
N GLY A 19 5.22 -31.85 -20.25
CA GLY A 19 5.42 -30.63 -21.03
C GLY A 19 4.10 -29.91 -21.34
N ALA A 20 3.09 -30.66 -21.81
CA ALA A 20 1.76 -30.13 -22.10
C ALA A 20 1.05 -29.59 -20.83
N ALA A 21 1.19 -30.27 -19.70
CA ALA A 21 0.62 -29.80 -18.44
C ALA A 21 1.25 -28.48 -17.96
N VAL A 22 2.59 -28.36 -18.07
CA VAL A 22 3.31 -27.14 -17.70
C VAL A 22 2.95 -25.98 -18.62
N THR A 23 2.87 -26.21 -19.93
CA THR A 23 2.48 -25.15 -20.88
C THR A 23 1.04 -24.68 -20.67
N LEU A 24 0.09 -25.59 -20.38
CA LEU A 24 -1.28 -25.22 -20.03
C LEU A 24 -1.36 -24.46 -18.70
N SER A 25 -0.58 -24.87 -17.69
CA SER A 25 -0.52 -24.16 -16.40
C SER A 25 0.04 -22.75 -16.56
N TRP A 26 1.12 -22.59 -17.33
CA TRP A 26 1.69 -21.29 -17.67
C TRP A 26 0.68 -20.41 -18.42
N TRP A 27 0.03 -20.94 -19.46
CA TRP A 27 -0.97 -20.18 -20.23
C TRP A 27 -2.16 -19.75 -19.35
N GLY A 28 -2.66 -20.62 -18.47
CA GLY A 28 -3.77 -20.29 -17.57
C GLY A 28 -3.44 -19.20 -16.55
N VAL A 29 -2.26 -19.24 -15.94
CA VAL A 29 -1.83 -18.19 -14.99
C VAL A 29 -1.57 -16.88 -15.73
N HIS A 30 -0.93 -16.94 -16.90
CA HIS A 30 -0.59 -15.76 -17.69
C HIS A 30 -1.84 -15.07 -18.26
N THR A 31 -2.89 -15.81 -18.65
CA THR A 31 -4.15 -15.21 -19.11
C THR A 31 -4.93 -14.54 -18.00
N VAL A 32 -4.91 -15.06 -16.76
CA VAL A 32 -5.53 -14.37 -15.62
C VAL A 32 -4.79 -13.08 -15.29
N MET A 33 -3.45 -13.11 -15.26
CA MET A 33 -2.67 -11.90 -15.02
C MET A 33 -2.77 -10.88 -16.16
N SER A 34 -2.84 -11.32 -17.41
CA SER A 34 -2.98 -10.43 -18.57
C SER A 34 -4.42 -9.96 -18.78
N GLY A 35 -5.40 -10.73 -18.31
CA GLY A 35 -6.83 -10.42 -18.39
C GLY A 35 -7.28 -9.38 -17.37
N THR A 36 -6.49 -9.14 -16.31
CA THR A 36 -6.61 -7.92 -15.50
C THR A 36 -5.87 -6.78 -16.18
N VAL A 37 -6.28 -6.46 -17.40
CA VAL A 37 -6.07 -5.11 -17.94
C VAL A 37 -6.62 -4.18 -16.86
N TYR A 38 -5.66 -3.66 -16.12
CA TYR A 38 -5.74 -2.50 -15.28
C TYR A 38 -6.66 -1.53 -16.01
N ASP A 39 -7.87 -1.31 -15.49
CA ASP A 39 -8.67 -0.16 -15.89
C ASP A 39 -8.15 0.98 -15.01
N PRO A 40 -7.15 1.78 -15.46
CA PRO A 40 -6.83 3.00 -14.77
C PRO A 40 -8.13 3.81 -14.73
N PRO A 41 -8.51 4.42 -13.59
CA PRO A 41 -9.78 5.12 -13.48
C PRO A 41 -9.88 6.18 -14.58
N ARG A 42 -10.60 5.86 -15.66
CA ARG A 42 -10.96 6.80 -16.70
C ARG A 42 -11.94 7.76 -16.04
N ALA A 43 -11.53 9.01 -15.91
CA ALA A 43 -12.41 10.10 -15.51
C ALA A 43 -13.64 10.07 -16.43
N LEU A 44 -14.78 9.70 -15.86
CA LEU A 44 -16.07 9.81 -16.50
C LEU A 44 -16.31 11.30 -16.79
N PRO A 45 -16.53 11.71 -18.05
CA PRO A 45 -17.02 13.05 -18.34
C PRO A 45 -18.35 13.22 -17.61
N LEU A 46 -18.41 14.21 -16.71
CA LEU A 46 -19.67 14.63 -16.11
C LEU A 46 -20.63 14.99 -17.25
N PRO A 47 -21.83 14.39 -17.32
CA PRO A 47 -22.86 14.82 -18.25
C PRO A 47 -23.25 16.25 -17.87
N ALA A 48 -22.71 17.24 -18.59
CA ALA A 48 -23.39 18.51 -18.72
C ALA A 48 -24.74 18.18 -19.40
N GLY A 49 -25.83 18.34 -18.65
CA GLY A 49 -27.17 18.07 -19.14
C GLY A 49 -27.42 18.78 -20.46
N GLY A 50 -27.80 18.01 -21.48
CA GLY A 50 -28.07 18.50 -22.82
C GLY A 50 -28.50 17.36 -23.72
N ALA A 51 -29.70 16.82 -23.45
CA ALA A 51 -30.34 15.84 -24.30
C ALA A 51 -30.66 16.42 -25.69
N GLY A 52 -30.54 15.58 -26.72
CA GLY A 52 -31.35 15.70 -27.94
C GLY A 52 -30.63 16.22 -29.19
N VAL A 53 -30.16 15.29 -30.01
CA VAL A 53 -30.01 15.36 -31.48
C VAL A 53 -31.42 15.61 -32.12
N PRO A 54 -31.64 16.11 -33.37
CA PRO A 54 -30.76 16.62 -34.45
C PRO A 54 -31.19 18.01 -35.01
N GLU A 55 -30.50 18.45 -36.07
CA GLU A 55 -30.91 19.45 -37.07
C GLU A 55 -30.80 20.96 -36.74
N SER A 56 -30.08 21.65 -37.63
CA SER A 56 -30.12 23.11 -37.83
C SER A 56 -31.20 23.42 -38.88
N PRO A 57 -31.78 24.63 -39.02
CA PRO A 57 -31.76 25.82 -38.16
C PRO A 57 -33.17 26.30 -37.76
N GLY A 58 -33.34 26.94 -36.60
CA GLY A 58 -34.53 27.76 -36.38
C GLY A 58 -34.88 28.07 -34.93
N THR A 59 -34.97 29.37 -34.65
CA THR A 59 -35.76 30.00 -33.57
C THR A 59 -35.08 30.18 -32.20
N GLY A 60 -34.83 31.46 -31.87
CA GLY A 60 -34.89 32.06 -30.54
C GLY A 60 -33.94 31.48 -29.49
N GLY A 61 -32.85 32.13 -29.09
CA GLY A 61 -32.88 33.46 -28.49
C GLY A 61 -33.47 33.38 -27.09
N SER A 62 -32.61 33.31 -26.06
CA SER A 62 -32.68 34.06 -24.79
C SER A 62 -31.79 33.41 -23.73
N ASP A 63 -30.78 34.15 -23.29
CA ASP A 63 -30.16 33.96 -21.97
C ASP A 63 -31.22 33.97 -20.86
N PRO A 64 -31.01 33.23 -19.76
CA PRO A 64 -31.54 33.61 -18.46
C PRO A 64 -30.38 33.97 -17.51
N LEU A 65 -30.11 35.26 -17.32
CA LEU A 65 -30.68 36.12 -16.27
C LEU A 65 -30.46 35.61 -14.84
N SER A 66 -29.45 36.21 -14.20
CA SER A 66 -29.41 36.41 -12.76
C SER A 66 -30.71 37.06 -12.26
N SER A 67 -31.28 36.53 -11.17
CA SER A 67 -32.22 37.30 -10.34
C SER A 67 -32.14 36.87 -8.88
N SER A 68 -31.58 37.77 -8.08
CA SER A 68 -31.87 37.94 -6.65
C SER A 68 -33.29 38.52 -6.52
N THR A 69 -34.05 38.15 -5.47
CA THR A 69 -34.73 39.09 -4.55
C THR A 69 -35.72 38.37 -3.59
N ARG A 70 -35.55 38.68 -2.29
CA ARG A 70 -36.51 38.81 -1.15
C ARG A 70 -37.14 37.63 -0.40
N ARG A 71 -36.90 37.75 0.92
CA ARG A 71 -37.60 37.39 2.16
C ARG A 71 -39.08 37.84 2.26
N PRO A 72 -39.91 37.10 3.03
CA PRO A 72 -40.64 37.70 4.17
C PRO A 72 -40.34 37.02 5.53
N GLU A 73 -40.41 37.83 6.60
CA GLU A 73 -40.45 37.46 8.05
C GLU A 73 -41.74 36.67 8.35
N SER A 74 -41.88 35.82 9.37
CA SER A 74 -41.87 35.96 10.84
C SER A 74 -42.47 34.61 11.30
N VAL A 75 -42.15 33.93 12.41
CA VAL A 75 -42.55 34.24 13.79
C VAL A 75 -41.74 33.35 14.74
N GLU A 76 -41.15 33.94 15.77
CA GLU A 76 -40.64 33.27 16.97
C GLU A 76 -41.71 33.39 18.07
N PRO A 77 -41.91 32.34 18.89
CA PRO A 77 -41.98 32.61 20.33
C PRO A 77 -41.26 31.57 21.20
N THR A 78 -40.22 32.05 21.87
CA THR A 78 -39.91 31.97 23.32
C THR A 78 -40.63 30.94 24.21
N ALA A 79 -39.85 30.13 24.93
CA ALA A 79 -39.86 29.91 26.41
C ALA A 79 -39.33 28.50 26.75
N ALA A 80 -38.08 28.38 27.24
CA ALA A 80 -37.69 28.42 28.66
C ALA A 80 -38.01 27.13 29.45
N VAL A 81 -36.98 26.31 29.74
CA VAL A 81 -36.89 25.55 31.00
C VAL A 81 -35.43 25.49 31.47
N THR A 82 -35.15 26.33 32.47
CA THR A 82 -34.02 26.26 33.40
C THR A 82 -34.02 24.94 34.16
N ARG A 83 -32.86 24.31 34.41
CA ARG A 83 -32.57 23.57 35.66
C ARG A 83 -31.08 23.17 35.79
N LYS A 84 -30.46 23.64 36.86
CA LYS A 84 -29.26 23.15 37.59
C LYS A 84 -29.74 23.01 39.07
N PRO A 85 -29.24 22.15 40.01
CA PRO A 85 -27.88 21.57 40.20
C PRO A 85 -27.76 20.06 40.58
N THR A 86 -26.49 19.62 40.69
CA THR A 86 -25.78 18.46 41.32
C THR A 86 -26.29 18.00 42.73
N PRO A 87 -25.76 16.95 43.45
CA PRO A 87 -24.60 16.04 43.24
C PRO A 87 -24.74 14.54 43.70
N SER A 88 -23.74 13.69 43.38
CA SER A 88 -23.10 12.62 44.20
C SER A 88 -22.01 11.95 43.31
N GLY A 89 -20.71 11.99 43.61
CA GLY A 89 -19.99 11.22 44.65
C GLY A 89 -19.76 9.80 44.12
N ASP A 90 -18.59 9.35 43.67
CA ASP A 90 -17.28 9.20 44.33
C ASP A 90 -16.15 9.36 43.29
N ARG A 91 -15.10 10.17 43.47
CA ARG A 91 -13.90 9.99 44.32
C ARG A 91 -13.09 8.71 44.03
N SER A 92 -12.05 8.84 43.22
CA SER A 92 -10.67 8.57 43.64
C SER A 92 -9.66 8.93 42.55
N THR A 93 -8.85 9.94 42.83
CA THR A 93 -7.45 10.06 42.41
C THR A 93 -6.61 9.86 43.70
N PRO A 94 -5.26 9.86 43.67
CA PRO A 94 -4.29 9.31 42.73
C PRO A 94 -3.29 8.35 43.44
N ALA A 95 -2.54 7.51 42.72
CA ALA A 95 -1.32 6.92 43.28
C ALA A 95 -0.21 6.88 42.23
N THR A 96 0.83 7.65 42.52
CA THR A 96 2.13 7.72 41.86
C THR A 96 2.99 6.50 42.28
N PRO A 97 4.26 6.37 41.83
CA PRO A 97 4.78 5.19 41.15
C PRO A 97 5.62 4.30 42.09
N SER A 98 6.24 3.26 41.50
CA SER A 98 7.43 2.53 41.95
C SER A 98 7.17 1.04 42.26
N ALA A 99 7.67 0.18 41.38
CA ALA A 99 8.83 -0.64 41.71
C ALA A 99 9.32 -1.33 40.43
N ALA A 100 10.59 -1.07 40.10
CA ALA A 100 11.35 -1.81 39.12
C ALA A 100 11.43 -3.31 39.47
N PRO A 101 11.82 -4.13 38.50
CA PRO A 101 13.09 -4.80 38.70
C PRO A 101 14.09 -4.40 37.62
N SER A 102 15.24 -3.94 38.09
CA SER A 102 16.47 -3.77 37.33
C SER A 102 16.78 -5.05 36.54
N ARG A 103 16.85 -4.94 35.21
CA ARG A 103 17.73 -5.79 34.41
C ARG A 103 18.50 -4.92 33.45
N THR A 104 19.71 -4.61 33.89
CA THR A 104 20.90 -4.29 33.12
C THR A 104 20.78 -4.69 31.66
N ALA A 105 20.96 -3.71 30.78
CA ALA A 105 21.22 -3.93 29.37
C ALA A 105 22.33 -4.98 29.22
N ARG A 106 21.98 -6.14 28.68
CA ARG A 106 22.91 -7.04 28.02
C ARG A 106 22.32 -7.30 26.64
N PRO A 107 22.98 -6.90 25.54
CA PRO A 107 22.57 -7.35 24.22
C PRO A 107 22.83 -8.86 24.19
N THR A 108 21.81 -9.67 24.42
CA THR A 108 21.86 -11.08 24.01
C THR A 108 21.51 -11.12 22.54
N THR A 109 22.52 -10.85 21.72
CA THR A 109 22.55 -11.25 20.32
C THR A 109 22.46 -12.78 20.31
N GLN A 110 21.24 -13.32 20.22
CA GLN A 110 21.08 -14.65 19.66
C GLN A 110 20.91 -14.46 18.16
N ALA A 111 22.04 -14.37 17.48
CA ALA A 111 22.09 -14.46 16.04
C ALA A 111 21.57 -15.86 15.64
N PRO A 112 20.63 -15.98 14.69
CA PRO A 112 20.45 -17.23 13.97
C PRO A 112 21.78 -17.61 13.29
N PRO A 113 22.03 -18.91 13.01
CA PRO A 113 23.31 -19.35 12.46
C PRO A 113 23.66 -18.50 11.23
N ALA A 114 24.78 -17.78 11.34
CA ALA A 114 25.30 -16.96 10.27
C ALA A 114 25.72 -17.88 9.13
N THR A 115 24.89 -17.99 8.10
CA THR A 115 25.38 -18.31 6.76
C THR A 115 26.33 -17.18 6.42
N THR A 116 27.63 -17.46 6.37
CA THR A 116 28.67 -16.50 5.99
C THR A 116 28.23 -15.82 4.69
N PRO A 117 27.88 -14.52 4.70
CA PRO A 117 27.57 -13.84 3.46
C PRO A 117 28.84 -13.80 2.60
N PRO A 118 28.71 -13.85 1.26
CA PRO A 118 29.83 -13.48 0.41
C PRO A 118 30.33 -12.10 0.85
N ALA A 119 31.64 -11.86 0.76
CA ALA A 119 32.31 -10.69 1.32
C ALA A 119 31.85 -9.33 0.74
N ASP A 120 30.87 -9.34 -0.17
CA ASP A 120 30.40 -8.20 -0.96
C ASP A 120 28.93 -7.81 -0.71
N SER A 121 28.19 -8.51 0.18
CA SER A 121 26.77 -8.23 0.47
C SER A 121 26.58 -7.65 1.88
N ASP A 122 26.15 -6.39 1.99
CA ASP A 122 25.91 -5.67 3.25
C ASP A 122 24.41 -5.57 3.55
N VAL A 123 23.90 -6.50 4.36
CA VAL A 123 22.48 -6.52 4.75
C VAL A 123 22.20 -5.49 5.85
N LYS A 124 21.36 -4.50 5.54
CA LYS A 124 20.96 -3.43 6.47
C LYS A 124 19.46 -3.41 6.72
N THR A 125 19.10 -3.26 7.99
CA THR A 125 17.71 -3.14 8.43
C THR A 125 17.40 -1.73 8.93
N TYR A 126 16.36 -1.12 8.37
CA TYR A 126 15.83 0.20 8.69
C TYR A 126 14.51 0.02 9.45
N THR A 127 14.43 0.58 10.65
CA THR A 127 13.21 0.59 11.46
C THR A 127 12.65 1.99 11.49
N VAL A 128 11.36 2.12 11.17
CA VAL A 128 10.63 3.38 11.04
C VAL A 128 9.26 3.23 11.71
N ASP A 129 8.55 4.33 11.97
CA ASP A 129 7.19 4.27 12.56
C ASP A 129 6.26 3.34 11.77
N GLY A 130 6.38 3.37 10.43
CA GLY A 130 5.58 2.55 9.53
C GLY A 130 5.91 1.06 9.53
N GLY A 131 7.05 0.64 10.09
CA GLY A 131 7.47 -0.76 10.09
C GLY A 131 8.98 -0.96 10.03
N ARG A 132 9.40 -2.07 9.44
CA ARG A 132 10.80 -2.44 9.27
C ARG A 132 11.06 -2.87 7.83
N VAL A 133 12.16 -2.39 7.26
CA VAL A 133 12.61 -2.72 5.91
C VAL A 133 14.05 -3.22 5.98
N THR A 134 14.37 -4.32 5.31
CA THR A 134 15.72 -4.87 5.22
C THR A 134 16.13 -4.95 3.76
N PHE A 135 17.25 -4.31 3.45
CA PHE A 135 17.89 -4.35 2.15
C PHE A 135 19.20 -5.11 2.23
N ASP A 136 19.53 -5.82 1.17
CA ASP A 136 20.90 -6.26 0.90
C ASP A 136 21.53 -5.22 -0.02
N LEU A 137 22.60 -4.57 0.44
CA LEU A 137 23.29 -3.51 -0.28
C LEU A 137 24.59 -4.10 -0.84
N GLY A 138 24.64 -4.21 -2.17
CA GLY A 138 25.86 -4.55 -2.90
C GLY A 138 26.65 -3.30 -3.28
N GLU A 139 27.70 -3.49 -4.09
CA GLU A 139 28.60 -2.40 -4.50
C GLU A 139 27.94 -1.39 -5.45
N ASN A 140 27.03 -1.85 -6.32
CA ASN A 140 26.38 -1.05 -7.36
C ASN A 140 24.88 -1.37 -7.54
N SER A 141 24.29 -2.16 -6.63
CA SER A 141 22.89 -2.56 -6.67
C SER A 141 22.38 -2.93 -5.29
N ALA A 142 21.07 -2.90 -5.08
CA ALA A 142 20.45 -3.34 -3.84
C ALA A 142 19.24 -4.24 -4.09
N GLU A 143 19.01 -5.15 -3.17
CA GLU A 143 17.82 -6.01 -3.16
C GLU A 143 17.00 -5.81 -1.90
N LEU A 144 15.67 -5.82 -2.03
CA LEU A 144 14.77 -5.86 -0.88
C LEU A 144 14.64 -7.30 -0.37
N VAL A 145 15.22 -7.55 0.81
CA VAL A 145 15.17 -8.85 1.50
C VAL A 145 13.84 -9.03 2.23
N SER A 146 13.39 -8.00 2.95
CA SER A 146 12.16 -8.09 3.75
C SER A 146 11.56 -6.71 4.02
N ALA A 147 10.24 -6.62 4.08
CA ALA A 147 9.53 -5.45 4.56
C ALA A 147 8.30 -5.89 5.37
N ILE A 148 8.16 -5.35 6.58
CA ILE A 148 7.11 -5.72 7.53
C ILE A 148 6.46 -4.42 8.05
N PRO A 149 5.17 -4.16 7.76
CA PRO A 149 4.49 -2.99 8.30
C PRO A 149 4.25 -3.11 9.80
N ALA A 150 4.22 -1.97 10.48
CA ALA A 150 3.70 -1.85 11.83
C ALA A 150 2.17 -1.97 11.83
N SER A 151 1.59 -2.30 12.98
CA SER A 151 0.13 -2.42 13.12
C SER A 151 -0.57 -1.10 12.77
N GLY A 152 -1.63 -1.16 11.97
CA GLY A 152 -2.38 0.01 11.51
C GLY A 152 -1.74 0.76 10.33
N TRP A 153 -0.59 0.32 9.84
CA TRP A 153 0.03 0.84 8.62
C TRP A 153 -0.21 -0.08 7.43
N GLN A 154 -0.53 0.52 6.29
CA GLN A 154 -0.54 -0.14 4.99
C GLN A 154 0.86 -0.03 4.38
N MET A 155 1.28 -1.02 3.61
CA MET A 155 2.60 -1.05 2.96
C MET A 155 2.46 -1.27 1.47
N GLN A 156 3.25 -0.53 0.69
CA GLN A 156 3.38 -0.66 -0.74
C GLN A 156 4.86 -0.70 -1.12
N VAL A 157 5.21 -1.54 -2.09
CA VAL A 157 6.60 -1.72 -2.54
C VAL A 157 6.65 -1.49 -4.05
N TRP A 158 7.60 -0.68 -4.50
CA TRP A 158 7.93 -0.49 -5.91
C TRP A 158 9.40 -0.83 -6.11
N LYS A 159 9.71 -1.61 -7.14
CA LYS A 159 11.07 -2.00 -7.50
C LYS A 159 11.33 -1.59 -8.94
N GLN A 160 12.49 -0.99 -9.19
CA GLN A 160 13.01 -0.67 -10.50
C GLN A 160 14.49 -1.04 -10.57
N THR A 161 15.11 -0.87 -11.75
CA THR A 161 16.50 -1.25 -12.02
C THR A 161 17.52 -0.50 -11.15
N THR A 162 17.20 0.72 -10.74
CA THR A 162 18.12 1.64 -10.05
C THR A 162 17.57 2.15 -8.72
N TRP A 163 16.40 1.65 -8.30
CA TRP A 163 15.81 2.04 -7.02
C TRP A 163 14.72 1.09 -6.55
N ILE A 164 14.49 1.08 -5.24
CA ILE A 164 13.40 0.41 -4.56
C ILE A 164 12.75 1.41 -3.60
N ARG A 165 11.43 1.51 -3.61
CA ARG A 165 10.67 2.30 -2.64
C ARG A 165 9.76 1.39 -1.82
N VAL A 166 9.77 1.55 -0.52
CA VAL A 166 8.80 0.97 0.40
C VAL A 166 8.05 2.11 1.07
N THR A 167 6.77 2.27 0.80
CA THR A 167 5.93 3.30 1.41
C THR A 167 4.98 2.68 2.41
N PHE A 168 4.87 3.31 3.56
CA PHE A 168 3.95 3.00 4.63
C PHE A 168 2.94 4.13 4.76
N THR A 169 1.65 3.83 4.82
CA THR A 169 0.59 4.82 5.01
C THR A 169 -0.30 4.48 6.20
N ALA A 170 -0.61 5.46 7.04
CA ALA A 170 -1.54 5.31 8.17
C ALA A 170 -2.12 6.65 8.58
N ASN A 171 -3.44 6.74 8.78
CA ASN A 171 -4.11 7.89 9.41
C ASN A 171 -3.69 9.27 8.84
N GLY A 172 -3.57 9.42 7.52
CA GLY A 172 -3.13 10.69 6.90
C GLY A 172 -1.62 10.97 7.04
N ARG A 173 -0.81 9.95 7.34
CA ARG A 173 0.65 9.98 7.26
C ARG A 173 1.14 9.04 6.18
N GLU A 174 2.24 9.42 5.55
CA GLU A 174 2.97 8.62 4.59
C GLU A 174 4.45 8.65 4.93
N LEU A 175 5.06 7.48 5.08
CA LEU A 175 6.48 7.31 5.34
C LEU A 175 7.08 6.40 4.28
N SER A 176 8.04 6.90 3.51
CA SER A 176 8.69 6.18 2.44
C SER A 176 10.16 5.93 2.74
N VAL A 177 10.59 4.68 2.63
CA VAL A 177 12.00 4.27 2.62
C VAL A 177 12.40 4.01 1.18
N PHE A 178 13.29 4.83 0.63
CA PHE A 178 13.83 4.73 -0.71
C PHE A 178 15.24 4.21 -0.66
N CYS A 179 15.56 3.18 -1.44
CA CYS A 179 16.91 2.73 -1.72
C CYS A 179 17.21 3.05 -3.18
N VAL A 180 18.21 3.89 -3.47
CA VAL A 180 18.55 4.36 -4.82
C VAL A 180 20.02 4.08 -5.12
N TRP A 181 20.32 3.65 -6.34
CA TRP A 181 21.68 3.41 -6.83
C TRP A 181 21.77 3.70 -8.33
N HIS A 182 22.85 4.35 -8.77
CA HIS A 182 23.14 4.57 -10.19
C HIS A 182 24.64 4.40 -10.40
N ASP A 183 25.07 3.21 -10.83
CA ASP A 183 26.49 2.83 -11.01
C ASP A 183 27.38 3.15 -9.79
N THR A 184 26.77 3.20 -8.61
CA THR A 184 27.37 3.64 -7.34
C THR A 184 26.76 2.85 -6.19
N ALA A 185 27.43 2.90 -5.03
CA ALA A 185 26.95 2.28 -3.81
C ALA A 185 25.51 2.75 -3.49
N PRO A 186 24.58 1.82 -3.22
CA PRO A 186 23.21 2.16 -2.87
C PRO A 186 23.11 3.06 -1.64
N ARG A 187 22.16 3.99 -1.70
CA ARG A 187 21.87 4.95 -0.63
C ARG A 187 20.43 4.81 -0.22
N VAL A 188 20.19 4.85 1.09
CA VAL A 188 18.85 4.77 1.65
C VAL A 188 18.43 6.12 2.20
N GLU A 189 17.27 6.58 1.75
CA GLU A 189 16.62 7.83 2.14
C GLU A 189 15.27 7.52 2.79
N ILE A 190 14.89 8.27 3.82
CA ILE A 190 13.64 8.10 4.53
C ILE A 190 12.91 9.45 4.48
N ASP A 191 11.71 9.45 3.93
CA ASP A 191 10.81 10.60 3.81
C ASP A 191 9.56 10.35 4.65
N ASP A 192 9.16 11.30 5.49
CA ASP A 192 7.94 11.23 6.32
C ASP A 192 7.14 12.51 6.12
N ARG A 193 5.89 12.37 5.67
CA ARG A 193 5.01 13.48 5.34
C ARG A 193 3.57 13.21 5.74
N ALA A 194 2.86 14.29 6.04
CA ALA A 194 1.40 14.26 6.21
C ALA A 194 0.72 14.35 4.82
N VAL A 195 -0.40 13.62 4.66
CA VAL A 195 -1.21 13.51 3.44
C VAL A 195 -2.63 13.98 3.68
#